data_AF-T0R444-F1
#
_entry.id   AF-T0R444-F1
#
_cell.length_a   1.000
_cell.length_b   1.000
_cell.length_c   1.000
_cell.angle_alpha   90.00
_cell.angle_beta   90.00
_cell.angle_gamma   90.00
#
_symmetry.space_group_name_H-M   'P 1'
#
loop_
_entity.id
_entity.type
_entity.pdbx_description
1 polymer ?
#
loop_
_entity_poly.entity_id
_entity_poly.type
_entity_poly.pdbx_seq_one_letter_code
_entity_poly.pdbx_strand_id
1 'polypeptide(L)'
;MQLVQSYVNTDGSVAPLIQNVKRTVITQAGGIEDDVLGSDYIITSRPLGNRYLVTSACHTEIEELSGQISALGLTGWSQGAHSKLPIVPGWNCGHTVANANELIAIQVIFAIMTLLLLSGDLLTTYQGLKGVLGGKPVLTYAILSGLERRKLLLVCILVNAMPGLLYMDVSRIYYFTDNGFKIWSLSTAMMASFVSFSWFGILSITDLLLSPLRPLFRGYCLSYSAPLYMYASLIAIFWSCAGDRTVFQTVYNAFFAAPPFIGLYINNATWPSGAYVAEGTPAVITGLESQILVPLFASWAASLGWQTLHRLVYHRRFFLHTSWCSTNSFLSHVMPPTCLTTLPLEQSNAIKIGNRYVLWTP
;
A
#
# COMPACT_ATOMS: atom_id res chain seq x y z
N MET A 1 9.02 40.60 28.82
CA MET A 1 10.18 39.96 28.15
C MET A 1 9.66 38.70 27.50
N GLN A 2 9.82 38.54 26.19
CA GLN A 2 9.31 37.35 25.49
C GLN A 2 10.22 36.16 25.85
N LEU A 3 9.63 35.04 26.27
CA LEU A 3 10.37 33.84 26.63
C LEU A 3 10.47 32.91 25.41
N VAL A 4 11.62 32.24 25.28
CA VAL A 4 11.89 31.23 24.27
C VAL A 4 11.89 29.86 24.96
N GLN A 5 11.20 28.89 24.38
CA GLN A 5 11.11 27.52 24.86
C GLN A 5 11.70 26.57 23.83
N SER A 6 12.49 25.59 24.29
CA SER A 6 12.92 24.48 23.45
C SER A 6 11.78 23.47 23.30
N TYR A 7 11.24 23.36 22.09
CA TYR A 7 10.26 22.35 21.71
C TYR A 7 10.98 21.14 21.10
N VAL A 8 10.61 19.94 21.54
CA VAL A 8 11.19 18.68 21.04
C VAL A 8 10.19 18.05 20.08
N ASN A 9 10.58 17.94 18.82
CA ASN A 9 9.80 17.30 17.77
C ASN A 9 9.79 15.77 17.96
N THR A 10 8.81 15.10 17.35
CA THR A 10 8.70 13.62 17.37
C THR A 10 9.88 12.90 16.71
N ASP A 11 10.67 13.57 15.88
CA ASP A 11 11.92 13.05 15.31
C ASP A 11 13.14 13.26 16.21
N GLY A 12 12.96 13.89 17.39
CA GLY A 12 14.01 14.20 18.36
C GLY A 12 14.76 15.51 18.10
N SER A 13 14.44 16.23 17.02
CA SER A 13 14.99 17.57 16.78
C SER A 13 14.44 18.59 17.78
N VAL A 14 15.22 19.63 18.08
CA VAL A 14 14.84 20.66 19.04
C VAL A 14 14.76 22.01 18.35
N ALA A 15 13.60 22.66 18.43
CA ALA A 15 13.35 23.97 17.84
C ALA A 15 13.10 25.02 18.94
N PRO A 16 13.74 26.20 18.90
CA PRO A 16 13.47 27.30 19.82
C PRO A 16 12.19 28.05 19.42
N LEU A 17 11.12 27.92 20.20
CA LEU A 17 9.82 28.54 19.94
C LEU A 17 9.55 29.70 20.89
N ILE A 18 8.89 30.74 20.38
CA ILE A 18 8.40 31.86 21.17
C ILE A 18 7.19 31.41 22.01
N GLN A 19 7.21 31.66 23.32
CA GLN A 19 6.08 31.33 24.20
C GLN A 19 4.94 32.35 24.11
N ASN A 20 3.72 31.92 24.48
CA ASN A 20 2.53 32.76 24.63
C ASN A 20 2.19 33.60 23.38
N VAL A 21 2.34 33.01 22.20
CA VAL A 21 1.90 33.64 20.95
C VAL A 21 0.37 33.76 20.96
N LYS A 22 -0.14 34.97 20.78
CA LYS A 22 -1.59 35.19 20.62
C LYS A 22 -2.02 34.65 19.27
N ARG A 23 -3.00 33.74 19.26
CA ARG A 23 -3.61 33.18 18.05
C ARG A 23 -5.05 33.67 17.93
N THR A 24 -5.46 33.99 16.72
CA THR A 24 -6.80 34.50 16.42
C THR A 24 -7.32 33.83 15.17
N VAL A 25 -8.57 33.39 15.21
CA VAL A 25 -9.29 32.83 14.06
C VAL A 25 -10.13 33.93 13.42
N ILE A 26 -10.08 34.00 12.10
CA ILE A 26 -10.98 34.85 11.30
C ILE A 26 -12.14 33.96 10.84
N THR A 27 -13.34 34.25 11.33
CA THR A 27 -14.57 33.54 10.96
C THR A 27 -15.04 33.91 9.56
N GLN A 28 -15.92 33.10 8.99
CA GLN A 28 -16.52 33.36 7.67
C GLN A 28 -17.27 34.69 7.58
N ALA A 29 -17.85 35.14 8.69
CA ALA A 29 -18.56 36.41 8.77
C ALA A 29 -17.61 37.61 8.90
N GLY A 30 -16.29 37.39 8.89
CA GLY A 30 -15.27 38.42 9.11
C GLY A 30 -15.08 38.79 10.60
N GLY A 31 -15.69 38.04 11.52
CA GLY A 31 -15.46 38.19 12.96
C GLY A 31 -14.09 37.62 13.37
N ILE A 32 -13.51 38.18 14.43
CA ILE A 32 -12.23 37.75 14.99
C ILE A 32 -12.50 37.12 16.36
N GLU A 33 -12.06 35.88 16.54
CA GLU A 33 -12.18 35.13 17.79
C GLU A 33 -10.80 34.69 18.27
N ASP A 34 -10.62 34.57 19.59
CA ASP A 34 -9.38 34.03 20.15
C ASP A 34 -9.31 32.52 19.90
N ASP A 35 -8.19 32.04 19.36
CA ASP A 35 -8.00 30.63 19.04
C ASP A 35 -7.27 29.90 20.17
N VAL A 36 -8.06 29.16 20.96
CA VAL A 36 -7.57 28.40 22.12
C VAL A 36 -6.90 27.08 21.70
N LEU A 37 -7.33 26.49 20.58
CA LEU A 37 -6.77 25.24 20.08
C LEU A 37 -5.45 25.48 19.35
N GLY A 38 -5.35 26.59 18.62
CA GLY A 38 -4.17 26.93 17.84
C GLY A 38 -3.89 25.97 16.69
N SER A 39 -4.87 25.17 16.30
CA SER A 39 -4.77 24.21 15.20
C SER A 39 -5.30 24.82 13.92
N ASP A 40 -4.48 24.84 12.89
CA ASP A 40 -4.82 25.26 11.55
C ASP A 40 -4.51 24.17 10.53
N TYR A 41 -4.80 24.44 9.26
CA TYR A 41 -4.59 23.51 8.14
C TYR A 41 -5.21 22.12 8.38
N ILE A 42 -6.45 22.09 8.89
CA ILE A 42 -7.16 20.84 9.16
C ILE A 42 -7.60 20.22 7.82
N ILE A 43 -6.91 19.16 7.41
CA ILE A 43 -7.17 18.43 6.17
C ILE A 43 -7.54 16.99 6.51
N THR A 44 -8.69 16.55 6.00
CA THR A 44 -9.15 15.17 6.20
C THR A 44 -9.00 14.32 4.93
N SER A 45 -8.73 13.03 5.08
CA SER A 45 -8.73 12.04 4.00
C SER A 45 -9.37 10.72 4.46
N ARG A 46 -9.95 9.97 3.52
CA ARG A 46 -10.79 8.79 3.77
C ARG A 46 -10.31 7.55 2.99
N PRO A 47 -9.07 7.05 3.21
CA PRO A 47 -8.52 5.93 2.43
C PRO A 47 -9.27 4.60 2.63
N LEU A 48 -9.86 4.38 3.81
CA LEU A 48 -10.63 3.17 4.15
C LEU A 48 -12.10 3.49 4.48
N GLY A 49 -12.61 4.64 4.03
CA GLY A 49 -13.95 5.14 4.34
C GLY A 49 -14.05 5.92 5.65
N ASN A 50 -15.28 6.32 6.02
CA ASN A 50 -15.52 7.28 7.10
C ASN A 50 -15.13 6.80 8.51
N ARG A 51 -15.07 5.48 8.76
CA ARG A 51 -14.71 4.92 10.08
C ARG A 51 -13.25 5.16 10.44
N TYR A 52 -12.38 5.23 9.44
CA TYR A 52 -10.93 5.36 9.58
C TYR A 52 -10.45 6.66 8.94
N LEU A 53 -11.03 7.76 9.40
CA LEU A 53 -10.70 9.11 8.94
C LEU A 53 -9.26 9.47 9.35
N VAL A 54 -8.47 9.92 8.38
CA VAL A 54 -7.16 10.52 8.61
C VAL A 54 -7.36 12.02 8.69
N THR A 55 -6.96 12.64 9.80
CA THR A 55 -7.02 14.10 9.98
C THR A 55 -5.62 14.62 10.22
N SER A 56 -5.11 15.42 9.30
CA SER A 56 -3.88 16.19 9.46
C SER A 56 -4.22 17.56 9.98
N ALA A 57 -3.44 18.06 10.94
CA ALA A 57 -3.55 19.42 11.43
C ALA A 57 -2.14 19.96 11.71
N CYS A 58 -1.98 21.26 11.57
CA CYS A 58 -0.76 21.95 11.95
C CYS A 58 -1.05 22.90 13.10
N HIS A 59 0.00 23.24 13.82
CA HIS A 59 0.00 24.33 14.77
C HIS A 59 0.99 25.37 14.26
N THR A 60 0.50 26.57 13.95
CA THR A 60 1.38 27.68 13.62
C THR A 60 2.10 28.17 14.88
N GLU A 61 3.42 28.16 14.79
CA GLU A 61 4.36 28.55 15.82
C GLU A 61 5.28 29.67 15.29
N ILE A 62 5.91 30.40 16.21
CA ILE A 62 6.93 31.39 15.86
C ILE A 62 8.27 30.86 16.36
N GLU A 63 9.17 30.55 15.44
CA GLU A 63 10.50 30.07 15.75
C GLU A 63 11.48 31.25 15.90
N GLU A 64 12.40 31.13 16.85
CA GLU A 64 13.42 32.12 17.19
C GLU A 64 14.76 31.75 16.56
N LEU A 65 15.31 32.62 15.70
CA LEU A 65 16.41 32.23 14.81
C LEU A 65 17.82 32.52 15.32
N SER A 66 18.02 33.07 16.54
CA SER A 66 19.34 33.59 16.96
C SER A 66 20.47 32.57 16.86
N GLY A 67 20.19 31.30 17.20
CA GLY A 67 21.18 30.21 17.08
C GLY A 67 21.39 29.70 15.66
N GLN A 68 20.40 29.89 14.78
CA GLN A 68 20.38 29.33 13.42
C GLN A 68 20.91 30.30 12.37
N ILE A 69 20.90 31.62 12.61
CA ILE A 69 21.42 32.63 11.67
C ILE A 69 22.87 32.33 11.28
N SER A 70 23.74 32.12 12.27
CA SER A 70 25.16 31.80 12.02
C SER A 70 25.35 30.38 11.48
N ALA A 71 24.52 29.43 11.90
CA ALA A 71 24.64 28.03 11.48
C ALA A 71 24.22 27.81 10.02
N LEU A 72 23.19 28.53 9.55
CA LEU A 72 22.65 28.43 8.19
C LEU A 72 23.18 29.52 7.25
N GLY A 73 24.00 30.45 7.75
CA GLY A 73 24.57 31.53 6.93
C GLY A 73 23.51 32.49 6.36
N LEU A 74 22.44 32.76 7.12
CA LEU A 74 21.32 33.58 6.64
C LEU A 74 21.72 35.05 6.53
N THR A 75 21.46 35.67 5.38
CA THR A 75 21.79 37.07 5.09
C THR A 75 20.66 38.06 5.42
N GLY A 76 19.47 37.56 5.77
CA GLY A 76 18.32 38.37 6.17
C GLY A 76 17.29 37.55 6.93
N TRP A 77 16.52 38.22 7.81
CA TRP A 77 15.47 37.62 8.64
C TRP A 77 14.42 38.66 9.02
N SER A 78 13.24 38.18 9.42
CA SER A 78 12.22 39.04 10.03
C SER A 78 12.55 39.27 11.50
N GLN A 79 12.27 40.46 12.02
CA GLN A 79 12.53 40.80 13.42
C GLN A 79 11.22 41.24 14.09
N GLY A 80 10.97 40.71 15.30
CA GLY A 80 9.83 41.13 16.10
C GLY A 80 9.91 42.62 16.44
N ALA A 81 8.87 43.39 16.14
CA ALA A 81 8.88 44.84 16.30
C ALA A 81 9.21 45.30 17.73
N HIS A 82 8.68 44.58 18.73
CA HIS A 82 8.86 44.87 20.16
C HIS A 82 9.90 43.98 20.84
N SER A 83 9.95 42.68 20.51
CA SER A 83 10.91 41.74 21.13
C SER A 83 12.33 41.91 20.61
N LYS A 84 12.51 42.47 19.41
CA LYS A 84 13.78 42.57 18.68
C LYS A 84 14.47 41.21 18.42
N LEU A 85 13.77 40.11 18.66
CA LEU A 85 14.26 38.77 18.34
C LEU A 85 14.11 38.49 16.84
N PRO A 86 15.08 37.81 16.22
CA PRO A 86 14.93 37.30 14.87
C PRO A 86 13.91 36.15 14.88
N ILE A 87 12.89 36.23 14.03
CA ILE A 87 11.76 35.30 14.04
C ILE A 87 11.39 34.83 12.64
N VAL A 88 10.79 33.65 12.56
CA VAL A 88 10.17 33.10 11.34
C VAL A 88 8.89 32.34 11.71
N PRO A 89 7.83 32.36 10.87
CA PRO A 89 6.71 31.45 11.06
C PRO A 89 7.18 30.01 10.83
N GLY A 90 6.81 29.12 11.75
CA GLY A 90 7.02 27.68 11.66
C GLY A 90 5.70 26.93 11.82
N TRP A 91 5.71 25.65 11.44
CA TRP A 91 4.55 24.78 11.58
C TRP A 91 4.92 23.49 12.27
N ASN A 92 4.19 23.16 13.33
CA ASN A 92 4.24 21.86 13.97
C ASN A 92 3.05 21.02 13.48
N CYS A 93 3.30 20.17 12.50
CA CYS A 93 2.25 19.38 11.85
C CYS A 93 2.20 17.95 12.39
N GLY A 94 0.99 17.44 12.56
CA GLY A 94 0.72 16.08 12.98
C GLY A 94 -0.50 15.50 12.27
N HIS A 95 -0.73 14.21 12.50
CA HIS A 95 -1.92 13.54 12.02
C HIS A 95 -2.54 12.69 13.13
N THR A 96 -3.83 12.44 12.99
CA THR A 96 -4.60 11.55 13.84
C THR A 96 -5.43 10.63 12.96
N VAL A 97 -5.60 9.38 13.39
CA VAL A 97 -6.38 8.37 12.67
C VAL A 97 -7.51 7.90 13.58
N ALA A 98 -8.74 8.06 13.13
CA ALA A 98 -9.91 7.58 13.86
C ALA A 98 -9.90 6.03 13.94
N ASN A 99 -10.20 5.49 15.13
CA ASN A 99 -10.27 4.05 15.39
C ASN A 99 -8.99 3.27 15.02
N ALA A 100 -7.81 3.89 15.13
CA ALA A 100 -6.53 3.26 14.81
C ALA A 100 -6.29 1.94 15.57
N ASN A 101 -6.73 1.86 16.83
CA ASN A 101 -6.59 0.67 17.67
C ASN A 101 -7.33 -0.55 17.09
N GLU A 102 -8.47 -0.36 16.43
CA GLU A 102 -9.21 -1.44 15.78
C GLU A 102 -8.42 -2.01 14.59
N LEU A 103 -7.85 -1.13 13.76
CA LEU A 103 -7.01 -1.54 12.61
C LEU A 103 -5.77 -2.31 13.07
N ILE A 104 -5.10 -1.84 14.11
CA ILE A 104 -3.93 -2.51 14.68
C ILE A 104 -4.33 -3.91 15.19
N ALA A 105 -5.44 -4.02 15.93
CA ALA A 105 -5.92 -5.29 16.44
C ALA A 105 -6.26 -6.28 15.29
N ILE A 106 -6.97 -5.81 14.26
CA ILE A 106 -7.27 -6.60 13.06
C ILE A 106 -5.98 -7.06 12.39
N GLN A 107 -5.02 -6.17 12.17
CA GLN A 107 -3.76 -6.51 11.53
C GLN A 107 -2.98 -7.56 12.32
N VAL A 108 -2.90 -7.44 13.65
CA VAL A 108 -2.23 -8.43 14.51
C VAL A 108 -2.92 -9.81 14.44
N ILE A 109 -4.24 -9.85 14.55
CA ILE A 109 -5.01 -11.10 14.50
C ILE A 109 -4.82 -11.79 13.14
N PHE A 110 -4.96 -11.05 12.05
CA PHE A 110 -4.81 -11.60 10.70
C PHE A 110 -3.36 -11.94 10.36
N ALA A 111 -2.37 -11.24 10.90
CA ALA A 111 -0.96 -11.63 10.81
C ALA A 111 -0.71 -12.98 11.48
N ILE A 112 -1.22 -13.19 12.71
CA ILE A 112 -1.09 -14.47 13.42
C ILE A 112 -1.81 -15.58 12.64
N MET A 113 -3.05 -15.35 12.18
CA MET A 113 -3.78 -16.34 11.38
C MET A 113 -3.06 -16.67 10.07
N THR A 114 -2.48 -15.67 9.40
CA THR A 114 -1.69 -15.88 8.19
C THR A 114 -0.47 -16.75 8.48
N LEU A 115 0.25 -16.50 9.57
CA LEU A 115 1.40 -17.31 9.98
C LEU A 115 0.99 -18.75 10.31
N LEU A 116 -0.12 -18.95 11.02
CA LEU A 116 -0.64 -20.29 11.34
C LEU A 116 -1.04 -21.06 10.08
N LEU A 117 -1.78 -20.42 9.16
CA LEU A 117 -2.21 -21.03 7.90
C LEU A 117 -1.04 -21.29 6.93
N LEU A 118 0.03 -20.50 7.02
CA LEU A 118 1.25 -20.67 6.22
C LEU A 118 2.25 -21.67 6.85
N SER A 119 2.15 -21.96 8.15
CA SER A 119 3.12 -22.79 8.87
C SER A 119 3.32 -24.18 8.27
N GLY A 120 2.23 -24.84 7.86
CA GLY A 120 2.29 -26.15 7.18
C GLY A 120 2.99 -26.09 5.81
N ASP A 121 2.84 -24.96 5.11
CA ASP A 121 3.48 -24.73 3.81
C ASP A 121 4.97 -24.42 3.94
N LEU A 122 5.36 -23.67 4.97
CA LEU A 122 6.76 -23.42 5.28
C LEU A 122 7.49 -24.70 5.69
N LEU A 123 6.85 -25.54 6.51
CA LEU A 123 7.42 -26.80 6.96
C LEU A 123 7.59 -27.79 5.81
N THR A 124 6.60 -27.91 4.93
CA THR A 124 6.69 -28.77 3.74
C THR A 124 7.73 -28.24 2.74
N THR A 125 7.83 -26.93 2.54
CA THR A 125 8.87 -26.32 1.70
C THR A 125 10.27 -26.56 2.27
N TYR A 126 10.43 -26.45 3.59
CA TYR A 126 11.70 -26.73 4.27
C TYR A 126 12.13 -28.20 4.13
N GLN A 127 11.21 -29.14 4.35
CA GLN A 127 11.46 -30.57 4.08
C GLN A 127 11.75 -30.81 2.60
N GLY A 128 11.08 -30.06 1.73
CA GLY A 128 11.31 -29.95 0.30
C GLY A 128 12.77 -29.68 -0.03
N LEU A 129 13.27 -28.56 0.46
CA LEU A 129 14.64 -28.09 0.25
C LEU A 129 15.67 -29.08 0.82
N LYS A 130 15.41 -29.64 2.01
CA LYS A 130 16.28 -30.62 2.64
C LYS A 130 16.44 -31.89 1.78
N GLY A 131 15.38 -32.36 1.14
CA GLY A 131 15.48 -33.52 0.26
C GLY A 131 16.19 -33.21 -1.06
N VAL A 132 16.06 -31.98 -1.61
CA VAL A 132 16.74 -31.55 -2.85
C VAL A 132 18.24 -31.51 -2.60
N LEU A 133 18.66 -30.92 -1.47
CA LEU A 133 20.05 -30.93 -1.02
C LEU A 133 20.57 -32.34 -0.75
N GLY A 134 19.69 -33.27 -0.39
CA GLY A 134 19.99 -34.69 -0.19
C GLY A 134 19.94 -35.55 -1.46
N GLY A 135 19.78 -34.96 -2.66
CA GLY A 135 19.71 -35.69 -3.92
C GLY A 135 18.51 -36.62 -4.07
N LYS A 136 17.49 -36.50 -3.21
CA LYS A 136 16.26 -37.28 -3.29
C LYS A 136 15.30 -36.60 -4.27
N PRO A 137 14.48 -37.33 -5.03
CA PRO A 137 13.39 -36.71 -5.78
C PRO A 137 12.45 -36.06 -4.78
N VAL A 138 12.32 -34.73 -4.85
CA VAL A 138 11.46 -33.98 -3.94
C VAL A 138 10.39 -33.22 -4.67
N LEU A 139 9.21 -33.27 -4.07
CA LEU A 139 8.04 -32.51 -4.45
C LEU A 139 8.24 -31.05 -4.03
N THR A 140 8.56 -30.17 -4.98
CA THR A 140 8.64 -28.72 -4.71
C THR A 140 7.23 -28.14 -4.60
N TYR A 141 6.91 -27.61 -3.43
CA TYR A 141 5.62 -26.97 -3.19
C TYR A 141 5.64 -25.53 -3.71
N ALA A 142 4.80 -25.23 -4.69
CA ALA A 142 4.65 -23.88 -5.21
C ALA A 142 3.57 -23.13 -4.41
N ILE A 143 3.96 -22.59 -3.23
CA ILE A 143 3.11 -21.85 -2.29
C ILE A 143 2.18 -20.87 -3.01
N LEU A 144 2.74 -20.07 -3.92
CA LEU A 144 2.02 -19.04 -4.66
C LEU A 144 0.95 -19.59 -5.59
N SER A 145 1.17 -20.74 -6.23
CA SER A 145 0.15 -21.40 -7.05
C SER A 145 -0.93 -22.09 -6.21
N GLY A 146 -0.58 -22.53 -4.99
CA GLY A 146 -1.53 -23.13 -4.04
C GLY A 146 -2.52 -22.12 -3.46
N LEU A 147 -2.20 -20.82 -3.48
CA LEU A 147 -3.09 -19.76 -3.03
C LEU A 147 -4.39 -19.69 -3.84
N GLU A 148 -4.40 -20.14 -5.10
CA GLU A 148 -5.60 -20.19 -5.95
C GLU A 148 -6.73 -21.00 -5.30
N ARG A 149 -6.37 -22.09 -4.60
CA ARG A 149 -7.30 -22.99 -3.92
C ARG A 149 -7.52 -22.61 -2.46
N ARG A 150 -6.51 -22.03 -1.80
CA ARG A 150 -6.57 -21.66 -0.39
C ARG A 150 -7.12 -20.25 -0.18
N LYS A 151 -8.39 -20.07 -0.52
CA LYS A 151 -9.06 -18.77 -0.47
C LYS A 151 -9.07 -18.14 0.92
N LEU A 152 -9.17 -18.94 1.98
CA LEU A 152 -9.10 -18.45 3.36
C LEU A 152 -7.75 -17.79 3.67
N LEU A 153 -6.64 -18.44 3.30
CA LEU A 153 -5.29 -17.89 3.48
C LEU A 153 -5.13 -16.60 2.68
N LEU A 154 -5.64 -16.57 1.45
CA LEU A 154 -5.62 -15.39 0.60
C LEU A 154 -6.39 -14.21 1.22
N VAL A 155 -7.59 -14.47 1.75
CA VAL A 155 -8.38 -13.46 2.48
C VAL A 155 -7.62 -12.96 3.70
N CYS A 156 -6.95 -13.84 4.46
CA CYS A 156 -6.16 -13.41 5.60
C CYS A 156 -5.00 -12.49 5.21
N ILE A 157 -4.28 -12.81 4.13
CA ILE A 157 -3.21 -11.96 3.59
C ILE A 157 -3.76 -10.60 3.15
N LEU A 158 -4.92 -10.58 2.49
CA LEU A 158 -5.56 -9.35 2.04
C LEU A 158 -5.95 -8.43 3.19
N VAL A 159 -6.64 -8.98 4.20
CA VAL A 159 -7.05 -8.18 5.36
C VAL A 159 -5.85 -7.68 6.15
N ASN A 160 -4.77 -8.49 6.24
CA ASN A 160 -3.53 -8.06 6.86
C ASN A 160 -2.81 -6.94 6.08
N ALA A 161 -2.90 -6.92 4.75
CA ALA A 161 -2.27 -5.92 3.90
C ALA A 161 -3.13 -4.66 3.69
N MET A 162 -4.44 -4.72 3.97
CA MET A 162 -5.39 -3.61 3.82
C MET A 162 -4.97 -2.29 4.50
N PRO A 163 -4.40 -2.29 5.73
CA PRO A 163 -3.91 -1.06 6.36
C PRO A 163 -2.83 -0.33 5.54
N GLY A 164 -2.17 -1.02 4.60
CA GLY A 164 -1.20 -0.41 3.68
C GLY A 164 -1.78 0.75 2.88
N LEU A 165 -3.09 0.75 2.57
CA LEU A 165 -3.76 1.87 1.90
C LEU A 165 -3.77 3.14 2.77
N LEU A 166 -3.99 2.96 4.07
CA LEU A 166 -4.00 4.06 5.04
C LEU A 166 -2.58 4.54 5.33
N TYR A 167 -1.61 3.63 5.47
CA TYR A 167 -0.20 3.98 5.66
C TYR A 167 0.34 4.80 4.48
N MET A 168 -0.07 4.45 3.26
CA MET A 168 0.29 5.23 2.08
C MET A 168 -0.28 6.65 2.13
N ASP A 169 -1.51 6.80 2.62
CA ASP A 169 -2.17 8.09 2.73
C ASP A 169 -1.60 8.99 3.83
N VAL A 170 -1.16 8.40 4.95
CA VAL A 170 -0.48 9.11 6.04
C VAL A 170 0.95 9.48 5.65
N SER A 171 1.69 8.55 5.04
CA SER A 171 3.09 8.74 4.69
C SER A 171 3.31 9.88 3.69
N ARG A 172 2.33 10.20 2.83
CA ARG A 172 2.41 11.35 1.91
C ARG A 172 2.61 12.68 2.61
N ILE A 173 2.15 12.81 3.87
CA ILE A 173 2.24 14.05 4.66
C ILE A 173 3.70 14.34 5.06
N TYR A 174 4.53 13.30 5.16
CA TYR A 174 5.87 13.37 5.74
C TYR A 174 6.99 13.69 4.75
N TYR A 175 6.69 14.23 3.56
CA TYR A 175 7.67 14.47 2.48
C TYR A 175 8.94 15.20 2.93
N PHE A 176 8.78 16.27 3.71
CA PHE A 176 9.90 17.12 4.16
C PHE A 176 10.62 16.60 5.41
N THR A 177 10.28 15.41 5.91
CA THR A 177 10.95 14.83 7.08
C THR A 177 12.08 13.88 6.68
N ASP A 178 13.13 13.81 7.51
CA ASP A 178 14.32 12.98 7.24
C ASP A 178 14.00 11.50 7.02
N ASN A 179 13.00 10.98 7.73
CA ASN A 179 12.55 9.59 7.62
C ASN A 179 11.31 9.41 6.74
N GLY A 180 10.74 10.49 6.19
CA GLY A 180 9.50 10.45 5.41
C GLY A 180 9.55 9.51 4.22
N PHE A 181 10.64 9.55 3.46
CA PHE A 181 10.82 8.67 2.30
C PHE A 181 10.92 7.18 2.68
N LYS A 182 11.46 6.85 3.86
CA LYS A 182 11.52 5.47 4.36
C LYS A 182 10.12 4.95 4.70
N ILE A 183 9.31 5.79 5.37
CA ILE A 183 7.92 5.48 5.71
C ILE A 183 7.09 5.32 4.44
N TRP A 184 7.27 6.21 3.45
CA TRP A 184 6.64 6.10 2.13
C TRP A 184 6.97 4.79 1.43
N SER A 185 8.25 4.40 1.41
CA SER A 185 8.70 3.17 0.76
C SER A 185 8.09 1.92 1.41
N LEU A 186 8.10 1.84 2.75
CA LEU A 186 7.48 0.73 3.48
C LEU A 186 5.96 0.66 3.24
N SER A 187 5.30 1.81 3.25
CA SER A 187 3.86 1.91 2.98
C SER A 187 3.53 1.47 1.56
N THR A 188 4.37 1.86 0.59
CA THR A 188 4.24 1.47 -0.82
C THR A 188 4.36 -0.04 -0.97
N ALA A 189 5.30 -0.70 -0.28
CA ALA A 189 5.46 -2.15 -0.35
C ALA A 189 4.25 -2.91 0.21
N MET A 190 3.66 -2.43 1.30
CA MET A 190 2.43 -2.99 1.87
C MET A 190 1.23 -2.79 0.95
N MET A 191 1.07 -1.59 0.38
CA MET A 191 0.02 -1.29 -0.59
C MET A 191 0.17 -2.12 -1.86
N ALA A 192 1.39 -2.26 -2.39
CA ALA A 192 1.69 -3.11 -3.54
C ALA A 192 1.27 -4.56 -3.26
N SER A 193 1.57 -5.07 -2.06
CA SER A 193 1.14 -6.40 -1.62
C SER A 193 -0.38 -6.51 -1.62
N PHE A 194 -1.08 -5.54 -1.03
CA PHE A 194 -2.54 -5.53 -1.02
C PHE A 194 -3.12 -5.59 -2.44
N VAL A 195 -2.66 -4.74 -3.35
CA VAL A 195 -3.19 -4.68 -4.73
C VAL A 195 -2.89 -5.95 -5.53
N SER A 196 -1.64 -6.45 -5.46
CA SER A 196 -1.25 -7.68 -6.17
C SER A 196 -2.03 -8.91 -5.69
N PHE A 197 -2.14 -9.10 -4.37
CA PHE A 197 -2.96 -10.19 -3.83
C PHE A 197 -4.45 -9.98 -4.10
N SER A 198 -4.93 -8.73 -4.18
CA SER A 198 -6.35 -8.44 -4.46
C SER A 198 -6.72 -8.87 -5.85
N TRP A 199 -5.91 -8.53 -6.85
CA TRP A 199 -6.11 -8.98 -8.22
C TRP A 199 -6.02 -10.51 -8.31
N PHE A 200 -5.04 -11.13 -7.65
CA PHE A 200 -4.95 -12.60 -7.57
C PHE A 200 -6.23 -13.23 -6.96
N GLY A 201 -6.79 -12.62 -5.92
CA GLY A 201 -8.05 -13.05 -5.31
C GLY A 201 -9.25 -12.87 -6.21
N ILE A 202 -9.33 -11.76 -6.94
CA ILE A 202 -10.36 -11.55 -7.96
C ILE A 202 -10.29 -12.66 -9.01
N LEU A 203 -9.09 -12.98 -9.53
CA LEU A 203 -8.92 -14.07 -10.50
C LEU A 203 -9.33 -15.44 -9.96
N SER A 204 -9.01 -15.76 -8.69
CA SER A 204 -9.44 -17.01 -8.05
C SER A 204 -10.96 -17.08 -7.86
N ILE A 205 -11.60 -15.95 -7.51
CA ILE A 205 -13.05 -15.88 -7.33
C ILE A 205 -13.76 -15.95 -8.68
N THR A 206 -13.27 -15.26 -9.71
CA THR A 206 -13.85 -15.31 -11.05
C THR A 206 -13.78 -16.72 -11.63
N ASP A 207 -12.67 -17.46 -11.46
CA ASP A 207 -12.62 -18.86 -11.91
C ASP A 207 -13.66 -19.75 -11.20
N LEU A 208 -13.88 -19.54 -9.90
CA LEU A 208 -14.93 -20.24 -9.15
C LEU A 208 -16.33 -19.89 -9.65
N LEU A 209 -16.61 -18.61 -9.92
CA LEU A 209 -17.89 -18.15 -10.44
C LEU A 209 -18.15 -18.64 -11.87
N LEU A 210 -17.12 -18.80 -12.68
CA LEU A 210 -17.20 -19.30 -14.05
C LEU A 210 -17.34 -20.83 -14.12
N SER A 211 -17.27 -21.54 -12.99
CA SER A 211 -17.38 -22.99 -12.92
C SER A 211 -18.62 -23.59 -13.63
N PRO A 212 -19.83 -22.99 -13.58
CA PRO A 212 -20.99 -23.47 -14.32
C PRO A 212 -20.83 -23.42 -15.85
N LEU A 213 -19.93 -22.57 -16.36
CA LEU A 213 -19.65 -22.42 -17.80
C LEU A 213 -18.58 -23.40 -18.30
N ARG A 214 -18.04 -24.25 -17.43
CA ARG A 214 -17.08 -25.29 -17.79
C ARG A 214 -17.43 -26.15 -19.01
N PRO A 215 -18.68 -26.64 -19.21
CA PRO A 215 -19.01 -27.41 -20.42
C PRO A 215 -18.83 -26.60 -21.71
N LEU A 216 -18.94 -25.26 -21.66
CA LEU A 216 -18.72 -24.38 -22.80
C LEU A 216 -17.25 -24.37 -23.25
N PHE A 217 -16.32 -24.38 -22.28
CA PHE A 217 -14.88 -24.32 -22.53
C PHE A 217 -14.25 -25.69 -22.87
N ARG A 218 -15.05 -26.77 -22.90
CA ARG A 218 -14.62 -28.14 -23.28
C ARG A 218 -13.33 -28.61 -22.59
N GLY A 219 -13.07 -28.12 -21.37
CA GLY A 219 -11.89 -28.48 -20.59
C GLY A 219 -10.57 -27.78 -20.99
N TYR A 220 -10.62 -26.75 -21.82
CA TYR A 220 -9.47 -25.89 -22.08
C TYR A 220 -9.42 -24.71 -21.10
N CYS A 221 -8.25 -24.48 -20.51
CA CYS A 221 -8.02 -23.42 -19.55
C CYS A 221 -6.76 -22.63 -19.93
N LEU A 222 -6.77 -21.32 -19.70
CA LEU A 222 -5.60 -20.47 -19.87
C LEU A 222 -4.80 -20.48 -18.58
N SER A 223 -3.48 -20.48 -18.70
CA SER A 223 -2.62 -20.55 -17.52
C SER A 223 -1.60 -19.44 -17.48
N TYR A 224 -1.34 -18.96 -16.27
CA TYR A 224 -0.35 -17.93 -15.99
C TYR A 224 0.56 -18.36 -14.84
N SER A 225 1.75 -17.77 -14.78
CA SER A 225 2.71 -18.05 -13.71
C SER A 225 2.43 -17.17 -12.48
N ALA A 226 1.90 -17.78 -11.40
CA ALA A 226 1.68 -17.06 -10.12
C ALA A 226 2.96 -16.42 -9.54
N PRO A 227 4.11 -17.12 -9.47
CA PRO A 227 5.33 -16.52 -8.93
C PRO A 227 5.81 -15.33 -9.75
N LEU A 228 5.81 -15.46 -11.08
CA LEU A 228 6.25 -14.38 -11.97
C LEU A 228 5.34 -13.17 -11.84
N TYR A 229 4.01 -13.38 -11.83
CA TYR A 229 3.04 -12.32 -11.60
C TYR A 229 3.26 -11.62 -10.25
N MET A 230 3.34 -12.37 -9.15
CA MET A 230 3.42 -11.80 -7.81
C MET A 230 4.71 -11.01 -7.60
N TYR A 231 5.87 -11.58 -7.95
CA TYR A 231 7.13 -10.86 -7.79
C TYR A 231 7.24 -9.67 -8.74
N ALA A 232 6.84 -9.81 -10.00
CA ALA A 232 6.91 -8.72 -10.96
C ALA A 232 5.95 -7.58 -10.60
N SER A 233 4.70 -7.88 -10.20
CA SER A 233 3.72 -6.86 -9.80
C SER A 233 4.18 -6.09 -8.56
N LEU A 234 4.66 -6.79 -7.53
CA LEU A 234 5.18 -6.17 -6.31
C LEU A 234 6.33 -5.20 -6.62
N ILE A 235 7.34 -5.66 -7.36
CA ILE A 235 8.52 -4.86 -7.69
C ILE A 235 8.14 -3.70 -8.61
N ALA A 236 7.30 -3.94 -9.62
CA ALA A 236 6.93 -2.92 -10.59
C ALA A 236 6.06 -1.81 -9.97
N ILE A 237 5.09 -2.16 -9.11
CA ILE A 237 4.28 -1.17 -8.39
C ILE A 237 5.16 -0.39 -7.41
N PHE A 238 6.04 -1.09 -6.66
CA PHE A 238 6.97 -0.45 -5.76
C PHE A 238 7.88 0.54 -6.49
N TRP A 239 8.48 0.12 -7.60
CA TRP A 239 9.33 0.98 -8.41
C TRP A 239 8.56 2.18 -9.01
N SER A 240 7.33 1.96 -9.47
CA SER A 240 6.51 3.02 -10.05
C SER A 240 6.08 4.08 -9.02
N CYS A 241 5.92 3.71 -7.75
CA CYS A 241 5.41 4.62 -6.71
C CYS A 241 6.51 5.20 -5.81
N ALA A 242 7.59 4.43 -5.54
CA ALA A 242 8.68 4.81 -4.65
C ALA A 242 10.04 4.94 -5.36
N GLY A 243 10.15 4.56 -6.63
CA GLY A 243 11.40 4.67 -7.40
C GLY A 243 11.81 6.10 -7.72
N ASP A 244 10.85 7.03 -7.77
CA ASP A 244 11.11 8.45 -8.01
C ASP A 244 10.54 9.33 -6.89
N ARG A 245 11.35 10.27 -6.40
CA ARG A 245 10.95 11.27 -5.40
C ARG A 245 9.95 12.28 -5.95
N THR A 246 9.87 12.46 -7.27
CA THR A 246 8.91 13.37 -7.90
C THR A 246 7.47 12.93 -7.66
N VAL A 247 7.21 11.62 -7.68
CA VAL A 247 5.88 11.04 -7.41
C VAL A 247 5.48 11.34 -5.97
N PHE A 248 6.39 11.12 -5.03
CA PHE A 248 6.17 11.44 -3.62
C PHE A 248 5.87 12.92 -3.40
N GLN A 249 6.62 13.81 -4.07
CA GLN A 249 6.38 15.26 -4.02
C GLN A 249 5.02 15.65 -4.62
N THR A 250 4.63 15.02 -5.73
CA THR A 250 3.37 15.30 -6.42
C THR A 250 2.19 14.93 -5.52
N VAL A 251 2.24 13.77 -4.88
CA VAL A 251 1.19 13.30 -3.97
C VAL A 251 1.14 14.13 -2.68
N TYR A 252 2.30 14.57 -2.15
CA TYR A 252 2.37 15.52 -1.05
C TYR A 252 1.68 16.84 -1.42
N ASN A 253 2.05 17.42 -2.57
CA ASN A 253 1.46 18.68 -3.04
C ASN A 253 -0.05 18.54 -3.26
N ALA A 254 -0.50 17.40 -3.79
CA ALA A 254 -1.93 17.12 -3.96
C ALA A 254 -2.69 17.03 -2.63
N PHE A 255 -2.04 16.59 -1.54
CA PHE A 255 -2.65 16.58 -0.21
C PHE A 255 -2.82 17.99 0.36
N PHE A 256 -1.84 18.88 0.19
CA PHE A 256 -1.91 20.26 0.68
C PHE A 256 -2.64 21.21 -0.27
N ALA A 257 -2.91 20.80 -1.51
CA ALA A 257 -3.77 21.49 -2.47
C ALA A 257 -5.28 21.22 -2.24
N ALA A 258 -5.67 20.95 -1.00
CA ALA A 258 -7.06 20.74 -0.62
C ALA A 258 -7.92 21.97 -0.96
N PRO A 259 -9.19 21.81 -1.39
CA PRO A 259 -10.03 22.94 -1.75
C PRO A 259 -10.22 23.88 -0.54
N PRO A 260 -9.83 25.17 -0.65
CA PRO A 260 -9.97 26.11 0.44
C PRO A 260 -11.44 26.46 0.62
N PHE A 261 -11.89 26.46 1.87
CA PHE A 261 -13.21 26.93 2.26
C PHE A 261 -13.22 28.46 2.42
N ILE A 262 -12.12 29.03 2.89
CA ILE A 262 -11.85 30.46 2.88
C ILE A 262 -10.57 30.68 2.07
N GLY A 263 -10.65 31.60 1.12
CA GLY A 263 -9.53 31.98 0.26
C GLY A 263 -9.00 33.36 0.62
N LEU A 264 -7.69 33.51 0.67
CA LEU A 264 -7.00 34.78 0.83
C LEU A 264 -6.70 35.37 -0.55
N TYR A 265 -7.36 36.47 -0.92
CA TYR A 265 -7.16 37.12 -2.21
C TYR A 265 -5.99 38.12 -2.16
N ILE A 266 -4.86 37.75 -2.77
CA ILE A 266 -3.65 38.58 -2.85
C ILE A 266 -3.11 38.51 -4.28
N ASN A 267 -2.73 39.67 -4.85
CA ASN A 267 -2.09 39.77 -6.17
C ASN A 267 -2.87 39.08 -7.30
N ASN A 268 -4.18 39.33 -7.37
CA ASN A 268 -5.06 38.76 -8.40
C ASN A 268 -5.13 37.21 -8.39
N ALA A 269 -4.76 36.59 -7.28
CA ALA A 269 -4.82 35.16 -7.06
C ALA A 269 -5.47 34.84 -5.70
N THR A 270 -6.18 33.72 -5.63
CA THR A 270 -6.76 33.22 -4.38
C THR A 270 -5.84 32.16 -3.80
N TRP A 271 -5.33 32.40 -2.60
CA TRP A 271 -4.45 31.51 -1.86
C TRP A 271 -5.24 30.77 -0.77
N PRO A 272 -4.92 29.50 -0.46
CA PRO A 272 -5.60 28.79 0.62
C PRO A 272 -5.28 29.45 1.97
N SER A 273 -6.31 29.78 2.76
CA SER A 273 -6.14 30.47 4.05
C SER A 273 -6.04 29.50 5.25
N GLY A 274 -5.73 28.22 5.01
CA GLY A 274 -5.68 27.18 6.05
C GLY A 274 -7.05 26.64 6.50
N ALA A 275 -8.15 27.20 6.00
CA ALA A 275 -9.51 26.68 6.19
C ALA A 275 -9.91 25.85 4.96
N TYR A 276 -10.21 24.56 5.15
CA TYR A 276 -10.51 23.63 4.07
C TYR A 276 -11.93 23.07 4.16
N VAL A 277 -12.45 22.59 3.03
CA VAL A 277 -13.77 21.96 2.96
C VAL A 277 -13.80 20.65 3.76
N ALA A 278 -14.94 20.35 4.40
CA ALA A 278 -15.12 19.14 5.21
C ALA A 278 -15.05 17.82 4.41
N GLU A 279 -15.23 17.89 3.09
CA GLU A 279 -15.00 16.77 2.17
C GLU A 279 -13.52 16.36 2.12
N GLY A 280 -12.60 17.26 2.44
CA GLY A 280 -11.17 16.98 2.52
C GLY A 280 -10.53 16.68 1.18
N THR A 281 -9.44 15.91 1.21
CA THR A 281 -8.70 15.51 0.00
C THR A 281 -8.99 14.08 -0.42
N PRO A 282 -8.90 13.80 -1.74
CA PRO A 282 -8.92 12.44 -2.23
C PRO A 282 -7.80 11.58 -1.62
N ALA A 283 -8.10 10.29 -1.47
CA ALA A 283 -7.12 9.31 -1.01
C ALA A 283 -5.96 9.18 -2.01
N VAL A 284 -4.76 8.90 -1.52
CA VAL A 284 -3.54 8.77 -2.33
C VAL A 284 -3.69 7.83 -3.53
N ILE A 285 -4.50 6.78 -3.40
CA ILE A 285 -4.72 5.79 -4.46
C ILE A 285 -5.33 6.43 -5.71
N THR A 286 -6.19 7.44 -5.57
CA THR A 286 -6.79 8.12 -6.73
C THR A 286 -5.74 8.93 -7.50
N GLY A 287 -4.72 9.43 -6.80
CA GLY A 287 -3.58 10.11 -7.43
C GLY A 287 -2.55 9.13 -8.03
N LEU A 288 -2.54 7.88 -7.57
CA LEU A 288 -1.59 6.84 -7.99
C LEU A 288 -2.21 5.76 -8.89
N GLU A 289 -3.42 5.97 -9.40
CA GLU A 289 -4.17 4.94 -10.14
C GLU A 289 -3.38 4.39 -11.32
N SER A 290 -2.76 5.26 -12.13
CA SER A 290 -1.97 4.82 -13.29
C SER A 290 -0.68 4.10 -12.88
N GLN A 291 -0.01 4.59 -11.83
CA GLN A 291 1.21 4.02 -11.27
C GLN A 291 0.98 2.66 -10.59
N ILE A 292 -0.27 2.33 -10.28
CA ILE A 292 -0.66 1.04 -9.70
C ILE A 292 -1.20 0.09 -10.78
N LEU A 293 -2.19 0.52 -11.56
CA LEU A 293 -2.89 -0.34 -12.50
C LEU A 293 -2.04 -0.75 -13.70
N VAL A 294 -1.23 0.15 -14.25
CA VAL A 294 -0.36 -0.16 -15.40
C VAL A 294 0.64 -1.27 -15.07
N PRO A 295 1.47 -1.18 -14.01
CA PRO A 295 2.39 -2.27 -13.67
C PRO A 295 1.67 -3.54 -13.22
N LEU A 296 0.50 -3.44 -12.59
CA LEU A 296 -0.32 -4.58 -12.21
C LEU A 296 -0.76 -5.40 -13.43
N PHE A 297 -1.35 -4.74 -14.44
CA PHE A 297 -1.82 -5.43 -15.64
C PHE A 297 -0.67 -5.82 -16.58
N ALA A 298 0.38 -5.02 -16.66
CA ALA A 298 1.57 -5.37 -17.45
C ALA A 298 2.26 -6.63 -16.90
N SER A 299 2.43 -6.74 -15.58
CA SER A 299 2.99 -7.94 -14.94
C SER A 299 2.08 -9.17 -15.10
N TRP A 300 0.77 -8.98 -15.03
CA TRP A 300 -0.19 -10.05 -15.31
C TRP A 300 -0.12 -10.53 -16.77
N ALA A 301 -0.13 -9.62 -17.73
CA ALA A 301 0.02 -9.94 -19.15
C ALA A 301 1.36 -10.63 -19.46
N ALA A 302 2.45 -10.18 -18.84
CA ALA A 302 3.76 -10.83 -18.94
C ALA A 302 3.73 -12.26 -18.37
N SER A 303 3.04 -12.47 -17.25
CA SER A 303 2.88 -13.80 -16.64
C SER A 303 2.07 -14.78 -17.50
N LEU A 304 1.08 -14.27 -18.22
CA LEU A 304 0.31 -15.03 -19.21
C LEU A 304 1.15 -15.36 -20.44
N GLY A 305 1.86 -14.37 -20.97
CA GLY A 305 2.72 -14.52 -22.15
C GLY A 305 3.87 -15.49 -21.90
N TRP A 306 4.52 -15.41 -20.74
CA TRP A 306 5.58 -16.34 -20.34
C TRP A 306 5.07 -17.78 -20.30
N GLN A 307 3.92 -18.00 -19.66
CA GLN A 307 3.37 -19.35 -19.51
C GLN A 307 2.86 -19.93 -20.84
N THR A 308 2.24 -19.11 -21.69
CA THR A 308 1.85 -19.55 -23.04
C THR A 308 3.07 -19.84 -23.91
N LEU A 309 4.12 -19.04 -23.85
CA LEU A 309 5.38 -19.29 -24.55
C LEU A 309 6.04 -20.60 -24.09
N HIS A 310 6.15 -20.80 -22.76
CA HIS A 310 6.69 -22.03 -22.19
C HIS A 310 5.92 -23.27 -22.69
N ARG A 311 4.58 -23.22 -22.68
CA ARG A 311 3.74 -24.31 -23.20
C ARG A 311 3.89 -24.52 -24.71
N LEU A 312 4.04 -23.44 -25.48
CA LEU A 312 4.24 -23.55 -26.93
C LEU A 312 5.56 -24.25 -27.26
N VAL A 313 6.63 -23.91 -26.53
CA VAL A 313 7.98 -24.48 -26.73
C VAL A 313 8.03 -25.96 -26.31
N TYR A 314 7.53 -26.31 -25.13
CA TYR A 314 7.67 -27.68 -24.59
C TYR A 314 6.53 -28.62 -24.97
N HIS A 315 5.30 -28.12 -25.07
CA HIS A 315 4.10 -28.94 -25.26
C HIS A 315 3.39 -28.70 -26.59
N ARG A 316 3.85 -27.73 -27.41
CA ARG A 316 3.27 -27.34 -28.70
C ARG A 316 1.76 -27.06 -28.65
N ARG A 317 1.27 -26.55 -27.51
CA ARG A 317 -0.14 -26.24 -27.27
C ARG A 317 -0.27 -24.88 -26.60
N PHE A 318 -1.27 -24.10 -26.99
CA PHE A 318 -1.56 -22.80 -26.39
C PHE A 318 -2.33 -22.90 -25.07
N PHE A 319 -3.30 -23.82 -25.00
CA PHE A 319 -4.19 -23.98 -23.85
C PHE A 319 -3.88 -25.23 -23.04
N LEU A 320 -4.09 -25.15 -21.73
CA LEU A 320 -4.03 -26.30 -20.83
C LEU A 320 -5.27 -27.16 -21.05
N HIS A 321 -5.07 -28.46 -21.25
CA HIS A 321 -6.18 -29.42 -21.33
C HIS A 321 -6.39 -30.10 -19.98
N THR A 322 -7.57 -29.91 -19.37
CA THR A 322 -7.89 -30.39 -18.01
C THR A 322 -8.63 -31.73 -17.99
N SER A 323 -8.88 -32.37 -19.14
CA SER A 323 -9.64 -33.65 -19.16
C SER A 323 -8.98 -34.74 -18.31
N TRP A 324 -7.65 -34.77 -18.26
CA TRP A 324 -6.87 -35.70 -17.45
C TRP A 324 -7.16 -35.57 -15.94
N CYS A 325 -7.56 -34.39 -15.47
CA CYS A 325 -7.92 -34.20 -14.05
C CYS A 325 -9.13 -35.06 -13.67
N SER A 326 -10.04 -35.35 -14.60
CA SER A 326 -11.20 -36.22 -14.36
C SER A 326 -10.85 -37.71 -14.27
N THR A 327 -9.71 -38.13 -14.84
CA THR A 327 -9.24 -39.52 -14.79
C THR A 327 -8.40 -39.84 -13.56
N ASN A 328 -8.05 -38.83 -12.75
CA ASN A 328 -7.25 -39.00 -11.54
C ASN A 328 -8.17 -39.10 -10.32
N SER A 329 -8.07 -40.18 -9.54
CA SER A 329 -8.94 -40.42 -8.38
C SER A 329 -8.84 -39.38 -7.26
N PHE A 330 -7.74 -38.61 -7.20
CA PHE A 330 -7.60 -37.52 -6.23
C PHE A 330 -8.17 -36.20 -6.80
N LEU A 331 -7.81 -35.85 -8.04
CA LEU A 331 -8.31 -34.64 -8.68
C LEU A 331 -9.78 -34.74 -9.10
N SER A 332 -10.38 -35.93 -9.15
CA SER A 332 -11.82 -36.10 -9.39
C SER A 332 -12.67 -35.61 -8.23
N HIS A 333 -12.12 -35.54 -7.01
CA HIS A 333 -12.79 -35.01 -5.82
C HIS A 333 -12.63 -33.49 -5.67
N VAL A 334 -11.74 -32.87 -6.46
CA VAL A 334 -11.47 -31.43 -6.44
C VAL A 334 -12.00 -30.83 -7.72
N MET A 335 -12.78 -29.74 -7.65
CA MET A 335 -13.22 -29.07 -8.88
C MET A 335 -11.99 -28.54 -9.63
N PRO A 336 -11.76 -28.99 -10.88
CA PRO A 336 -10.67 -28.48 -11.68
C PRO A 336 -11.01 -27.06 -12.19
N PRO A 337 -9.98 -26.25 -12.46
CA PRO A 337 -10.17 -24.86 -12.86
C PRO A 337 -10.86 -24.76 -14.22
N THR A 338 -11.53 -23.64 -14.46
CA THR A 338 -12.47 -23.51 -15.57
C THR A 338 -11.95 -22.65 -16.71
N CYS A 339 -11.45 -21.45 -16.39
CA CYS A 339 -11.01 -20.45 -17.35
C CYS A 339 -9.54 -20.06 -17.15
N LEU A 340 -9.14 -19.85 -15.90
CA LEU A 340 -7.80 -19.40 -15.55
C LEU A 340 -7.20 -20.26 -14.45
N THR A 341 -5.93 -20.64 -14.60
CA THR A 341 -5.23 -21.35 -13.53
C THR A 341 -3.72 -21.11 -13.48
N THR A 342 -3.22 -21.08 -12.27
CA THR A 342 -1.79 -21.04 -11.93
C THR A 342 -1.26 -22.40 -11.54
N LEU A 343 -2.14 -23.38 -11.38
CA LEU A 343 -1.79 -24.72 -10.97
C LEU A 343 -1.06 -25.45 -12.11
N PRO A 344 0.04 -26.16 -11.82
CA PRO A 344 0.80 -26.92 -12.81
C PRO A 344 0.10 -28.25 -13.14
N LEU A 345 -1.12 -28.21 -13.69
CA LEU A 345 -1.98 -29.38 -13.94
C LEU A 345 -1.62 -30.20 -15.19
N GLU A 346 -0.39 -30.05 -15.71
CA GLU A 346 0.06 -30.82 -16.86
C GLU A 346 0.37 -32.27 -16.46
N GLN A 347 0.03 -33.22 -17.33
CA GLN A 347 0.27 -34.65 -17.08
C GLN A 347 1.77 -34.98 -16.95
N SER A 348 2.64 -34.19 -17.58
CA SER A 348 4.11 -34.26 -17.44
C SER A 348 4.59 -33.99 -16.01
N ASN A 349 3.83 -33.20 -15.23
CA ASN A 349 4.16 -32.88 -13.85
C ASN A 349 3.62 -33.92 -12.86
N ALA A 350 2.89 -34.93 -13.32
CA ALA A 350 2.35 -35.98 -12.48
C ALA A 350 3.42 -37.05 -12.20
N ILE A 351 3.58 -37.41 -10.93
CA ILE A 351 4.48 -38.48 -10.50
C ILE A 351 3.74 -39.81 -10.64
N LYS A 352 4.37 -40.78 -11.32
CA LYS A 352 3.84 -42.14 -11.42
C LYS A 352 4.15 -42.91 -10.12
N ILE A 353 3.13 -43.23 -9.35
CA ILE A 353 3.21 -44.10 -8.16
C ILE A 353 2.50 -45.42 -8.51
N GLY A 354 3.29 -46.46 -8.81
CA GLY A 354 2.77 -47.73 -9.31
C GLY A 354 2.10 -47.59 -10.69
N ASN A 355 0.87 -48.09 -10.84
CA ASN A 355 0.07 -47.93 -12.07
C ASN A 355 -0.76 -46.65 -12.12
N ARG A 356 -0.65 -45.76 -11.12
CA ARG A 356 -1.42 -44.51 -11.04
C ARG A 356 -0.49 -43.31 -11.17
N TYR A 357 -0.96 -42.30 -11.86
CA TYR A 357 -0.32 -40.99 -11.89
C TYR A 357 -0.95 -40.13 -10.80
N VAL A 358 -0.15 -39.50 -9.95
CA VAL A 358 -0.60 -38.64 -8.85
C VAL A 358 -0.02 -37.26 -9.07
N LEU A 359 -0.89 -36.26 -9.13
CA LEU A 359 -0.50 -34.85 -9.14
C LEU A 359 -0.85 -34.27 -7.77
N TRP A 360 0.16 -33.99 -6.95
CA TRP A 360 -0.04 -33.42 -5.62
C TRP A 360 -0.14 -31.90 -5.75
N THR A 361 -1.36 -31.40 -5.91
CA THR A 361 -1.70 -29.99 -5.71
C THR A 361 -2.76 -29.97 -4.61
N PRO A 362 -2.48 -29.44 -3.41
CA PRO A 362 -3.50 -29.33 -2.37
C PRO A 362 -4.63 -28.40 -2.79
#